data_AF-A0A520N5J2-F1
#
_entry.id   AF-A0A520N5J2-F1
#
_cell.length_a   1.000
_cell.length_b   1.000
_cell.length_c   1.000
_cell.angle_alpha   90.00
_cell.angle_beta   90.00
_cell.angle_gamma   90.00
#
_symmetry.space_group_name_H-M   'P 1'
#
loop_
_entity.id
_entity.type
_entity.pdbx_description
1 polymer ?
#
loop_
_entity_poly.entity_id
_entity_poly.type
_entity_poly.pdbx_seq_one_letter_code
_entity_poly.pdbx_strand_id
1 'polypeptide(L)'
;MIKISLNKDKIRFINLHKSFFAELSNTSCDIDDNKVSIYENSNQNLDPASIELKIIDGSYQIYFWDGYSLADKYSTDNYDEALSQFKKFAKRLSKNLRRFSD
;
A
#
# COMPACT_ATOMS: atom_id res chain seq x y z
N MET A 1 7.61 9.10 23.68
CA MET A 1 7.30 8.47 22.39
C MET A 1 6.20 9.25 21.71
N ILE A 2 6.45 9.86 20.55
CA ILE A 2 5.40 10.52 19.78
C ILE A 2 4.56 9.42 19.14
N LYS A 3 3.26 9.36 19.45
CA LYS A 3 2.32 8.50 18.74
C LYS A 3 2.20 9.03 17.30
N ILE A 4 2.90 8.40 16.37
CA ILE A 4 2.75 8.69 14.95
C ILE A 4 1.49 7.97 14.48
N SER A 5 0.56 8.70 13.87
CA SER A 5 -0.67 8.16 13.29
C SER A 5 -0.62 8.42 11.79
N LEU A 6 -0.69 7.35 11.00
CA LEU A 6 -0.72 7.40 9.53
C LEU A 6 -1.97 8.13 9.02
N ASN A 7 -3.06 8.09 9.79
CA ASN A 7 -4.31 8.77 9.48
C ASN A 7 -4.14 10.31 9.41
N LYS A 8 -3.12 10.88 10.07
CA LYS A 8 -2.79 12.31 9.91
C LYS A 8 -2.42 12.67 8.46
N ASP A 9 -1.86 11.72 7.72
CA ASP A 9 -1.48 11.86 6.31
C ASP A 9 -2.52 11.23 5.36
N LYS A 10 -3.75 11.00 5.81
CA LYS A 10 -4.82 10.37 5.01
C LYS A 10 -4.98 10.98 3.61
N ILE A 11 -4.96 12.31 3.51
CA ILE A 11 -5.10 13.01 2.22
C ILE A 11 -3.97 12.61 1.26
N ARG A 12 -2.73 12.44 1.76
CA ARG A 12 -1.57 12.04 0.96
C ARG A 12 -1.75 10.63 0.39
N PHE A 13 -2.24 9.69 1.19
CA PHE A 13 -2.48 8.31 0.75
C PHE A 13 -3.64 8.22 -0.24
N ILE A 14 -4.74 8.96 -0.01
CA ILE A 14 -5.86 9.04 -0.96
C ILE A 14 -5.40 9.62 -2.30
N ASN A 15 -4.62 10.70 -2.28
CA ASN A 15 -4.11 11.31 -3.51
C ASN A 15 -3.15 10.39 -4.27
N LEU A 16 -2.32 9.63 -3.55
CA LEU A 16 -1.46 8.62 -4.14
C LEU A 16 -2.27 7.50 -4.81
N HIS A 17 -3.30 6.99 -4.13
CA HIS A 17 -4.22 6.00 -4.70
C HIS A 17 -4.88 6.53 -5.98
N LYS A 18 -5.49 7.72 -5.92
CA LYS A 18 -6.08 8.38 -7.09
C LYS A 18 -5.06 8.57 -8.23
N SER A 19 -3.82 8.93 -7.93
CA SER A 19 -2.80 9.18 -8.94
C SER A 19 -2.35 7.92 -9.69
N PHE A 20 -2.32 6.75 -9.04
CA PHE A 20 -1.80 5.52 -9.66
C PHE A 20 -2.88 4.54 -10.10
N PHE A 21 -4.05 4.58 -9.46
CA PHE A 21 -5.10 3.58 -9.58
C PHE A 21 -6.41 4.15 -10.17
N ALA A 22 -6.46 5.40 -10.65
CA ALA A 22 -7.67 6.02 -11.21
C ALA A 22 -8.37 5.19 -12.31
N GLU A 23 -7.59 4.43 -13.10
CA GLU A 23 -8.11 3.60 -14.19
C GLU A 23 -8.45 2.16 -13.75
N LEU A 24 -8.23 1.82 -12.48
CA LEU A 24 -8.47 0.50 -11.91
C LEU A 24 -9.69 0.56 -10.97
N SER A 25 -10.85 0.12 -11.45
CA SER A 25 -12.13 0.18 -10.74
C SER A 25 -12.23 -0.81 -9.57
N ASN A 26 -11.40 -1.85 -9.58
CA ASN A 26 -11.37 -2.93 -8.60
C ASN A 26 -10.29 -2.74 -7.53
N THR A 27 -9.96 -1.50 -7.13
CA THR A 27 -8.97 -1.27 -6.09
C THR A 27 -9.49 -0.38 -4.97
N SER A 28 -8.98 -0.58 -3.77
CA SER A 28 -9.39 0.18 -2.58
C SER A 28 -8.17 0.62 -1.77
N CYS A 29 -8.35 1.65 -0.94
CA CYS A 29 -7.31 2.23 -0.10
C CYS A 29 -7.87 2.45 1.31
N ASP A 30 -7.43 1.61 2.24
CA ASP A 30 -7.84 1.65 3.64
C ASP A 30 -6.74 2.30 4.47
N ILE A 31 -7.14 3.23 5.34
CA ILE A 31 -6.24 4.08 6.11
C ILE A 31 -6.74 4.12 7.55
N ASP A 32 -5.91 3.60 8.44
CA ASP A 32 -6.06 3.63 9.90
C ASP A 32 -4.87 4.34 10.55
N ASP A 33 -4.91 4.48 11.87
CA ASP A 33 -3.81 5.12 12.62
C ASP A 33 -2.47 4.37 12.48
N ASN A 34 -2.51 3.05 12.40
CA ASN A 34 -1.30 2.21 12.41
C ASN A 34 -1.05 1.45 11.10
N LYS A 35 -2.00 1.50 10.16
CA LYS A 35 -1.93 0.76 8.90
C LYS A 35 -2.47 1.58 7.74
N VAL A 36 -1.81 1.51 6.59
CA VAL A 36 -2.36 1.90 5.29
C VAL A 36 -2.26 0.71 4.36
N SER A 37 -3.33 0.40 3.64
CA SER A 37 -3.38 -0.72 2.70
C SER A 37 -3.95 -0.26 1.37
N ILE A 38 -3.34 -0.67 0.26
CA ILE A 38 -3.96 -0.58 -1.07
C ILE A 38 -4.02 -2.01 -1.61
N TYR A 39 -5.20 -2.44 -2.04
CA TYR A 39 -5.43 -3.82 -2.46
C TYR A 39 -6.43 -3.89 -3.62
N GLU A 40 -6.37 -5.00 -4.35
CA GLU A 40 -7.39 -5.38 -5.31
C GLU A 40 -8.65 -5.91 -4.58
N ASN A 41 -9.80 -5.36 -4.92
CA ASN A 41 -11.12 -5.70 -4.39
C ASN A 41 -11.91 -6.56 -5.39
N SER A 42 -11.25 -7.53 -6.02
CA SER A 42 -11.90 -8.51 -6.88
C SER A 42 -12.49 -9.61 -5.99
N ASN A 43 -13.83 -9.78 -6.01
CA ASN A 43 -14.53 -10.81 -5.21
C ASN A 43 -14.14 -12.27 -5.54
N GLN A 44 -13.18 -12.47 -6.44
CA GLN A 44 -12.71 -13.77 -6.89
C GLN A 44 -11.43 -14.22 -6.17
N ASN A 45 -10.69 -13.31 -5.52
CA ASN A 45 -9.36 -13.61 -5.02
C ASN A 45 -9.32 -13.65 -3.48
N LEU A 46 -9.00 -14.82 -2.92
CA LEU A 46 -8.90 -15.03 -1.46
C LEU A 46 -7.66 -14.34 -0.86
N ASP A 47 -6.65 -14.05 -1.68
CA ASP A 47 -5.40 -13.42 -1.26
C ASP A 47 -4.98 -12.35 -2.29
N PRO A 48 -5.71 -11.21 -2.35
CA PRO A 48 -5.55 -10.23 -3.41
C PRO A 48 -4.21 -9.52 -3.36
N ALA A 49 -3.71 -9.14 -4.54
CA ALA A 49 -2.54 -8.32 -4.68
C ALA A 49 -2.69 -7.03 -3.88
N SER A 50 -1.68 -6.71 -3.07
CA SER A 50 -1.77 -5.63 -2.11
C SER A 50 -0.42 -5.04 -1.73
N ILE A 51 -0.48 -3.85 -1.16
CA ILE A 51 0.63 -3.24 -0.42
C ILE A 51 0.11 -2.78 0.93
N GLU A 52 0.95 -2.88 1.95
CA GLU A 52 0.63 -2.46 3.30
C GLU A 52 1.79 -1.66 3.89
N LEU A 53 1.51 -0.55 4.55
CA LEU A 53 2.42 0.15 5.45
C LEU A 53 1.88 0.00 6.87
N LYS A 54 2.68 -0.57 7.77
CA LYS A 54 2.34 -0.81 9.18
C LYS A 54 3.34 -0.14 10.11
N ILE A 55 2.84 0.39 11.22
CA ILE A 55 3.68 0.79 12.36
C ILE A 55 3.76 -0.40 13.32
N ILE A 56 4.96 -0.93 13.55
CA ILE A 56 5.22 -2.06 14.44
C ILE A 56 6.40 -1.69 15.33
N ASP A 57 6.18 -1.66 16.65
CA ASP A 57 7.20 -1.36 17.67
C ASP A 57 8.00 -0.06 17.42
N GLY A 58 7.37 0.93 16.78
CA GLY A 58 7.99 2.22 16.45
C GLY A 58 8.70 2.27 15.09
N SER A 59 8.80 1.14 14.39
CA SER A 59 9.33 1.04 13.03
C SER A 59 8.21 0.98 11.99
N TYR A 60 8.53 1.39 10.77
CA TYR A 60 7.64 1.27 9.62
C TYR A 60 7.98 0.01 8.82
N GLN A 61 7.00 -0.84 8.61
CA GLN A 61 7.14 -2.04 7.79
C GLN A 61 6.23 -1.92 6.57
N ILE A 62 6.82 -2.02 5.38
CA ILE A 62 6.09 -2.07 4.13
C ILE A 62 6.11 -3.48 3.59
N TYR A 63 4.93 -4.01 3.28
CA TYR A 63 4.74 -5.29 2.64
C TYR A 63 4.17 -5.07 1.24
N PHE A 64 4.64 -5.86 0.30
CA PHE A 64 4.09 -5.95 -1.04
C PHE A 64 3.76 -7.41 -1.32
N TRP A 65 2.62 -7.63 -1.94
CA TRP A 65 2.14 -8.92 -2.43
C TRP A 65 1.55 -8.74 -3.82
N ASP A 66 1.95 -9.55 -4.79
CA ASP A 66 1.41 -9.46 -6.16
C ASP A 66 0.15 -10.30 -6.40
N GLY A 67 -0.34 -11.04 -5.39
CA GLY A 67 -1.48 -11.95 -5.55
C GLY A 67 -1.11 -13.34 -6.07
N TYR A 68 0.18 -13.64 -6.26
CA TYR A 68 0.63 -14.91 -6.83
C TYR A 68 1.83 -15.51 -6.11
N SER A 69 3.02 -14.92 -6.26
CA SER A 69 4.27 -15.52 -5.77
C SER A 69 5.31 -14.50 -5.35
N LEU A 70 5.16 -13.24 -5.73
CA LEU A 70 6.12 -12.19 -5.41
C LEU A 70 5.65 -11.45 -4.16
N ALA A 71 6.39 -11.69 -3.08
CA ALA A 71 6.27 -10.95 -1.84
C ALA A 71 7.58 -10.19 -1.56
N ASP A 72 7.47 -8.91 -1.24
CA ASP A 72 8.61 -8.12 -0.76
C ASP A 72 8.28 -7.47 0.58
N LYS A 73 9.30 -7.36 1.43
CA LYS A 73 9.24 -6.64 2.69
C LYS A 73 10.34 -5.59 2.75
N TYR A 74 10.00 -4.41 3.24
CA TYR A 74 10.95 -3.36 3.59
C TYR A 74 10.67 -2.86 5.00
N SER A 75 11.71 -2.47 5.73
CA SER A 75 11.58 -1.93 7.09
C SER A 75 12.55 -0.76 7.27
N THR A 76 12.06 0.29 7.91
CA THR A 76 12.85 1.49 8.23
C THR A 76 12.25 2.17 9.45
N ASP A 77 13.06 2.88 10.21
CA ASP A 77 12.61 3.75 11.30
C ASP A 77 12.35 5.18 10.81
N ASN A 78 12.72 5.49 9.55
CA ASN A 78 12.53 6.79 8.94
C ASN A 78 11.20 6.84 8.17
N TYR A 79 10.32 7.74 8.59
CA TYR A 79 9.00 7.88 7.98
C TYR A 79 9.05 8.33 6.51
N ASP A 80 9.94 9.25 6.14
CA ASP A 80 10.06 9.72 4.77
C ASP A 80 10.58 8.63 3.82
N GLU A 81 11.50 7.80 4.30
CA GLU A 81 11.94 6.60 3.59
C GLU A 81 10.78 5.61 3.42
N ALA A 82 10.00 5.38 4.48
CA ALA A 82 8.84 4.51 4.44
C ALA A 82 7.82 4.96 3.39
N LEU A 83 7.53 6.27 3.33
CA LEU A 83 6.62 6.84 2.34
C LEU A 83 7.18 6.76 0.92
N SER A 84 8.49 6.99 0.75
CA SER A 84 9.16 6.84 -0.55
C SER A 84 9.07 5.40 -1.05
N GLN A 85 9.32 4.43 -0.18
CA GLN A 85 9.25 3.02 -0.53
C GLN A 85 7.81 2.55 -0.77
N PHE A 86 6.86 2.97 0.06
CA PHE A 86 5.43 2.70 -0.14
C PHE A 86 4.96 3.21 -1.50
N LYS A 87 5.37 4.43 -1.91
CA LYS A 87 5.06 4.98 -3.24
C LYS A 87 5.65 4.15 -4.37
N LYS A 88 6.88 3.65 -4.23
CA LYS A 88 7.50 2.76 -5.25
C LYS A 88 6.70 1.46 -5.40
N PHE A 89 6.34 0.85 -4.28
CA PHE A 89 5.54 -0.38 -4.26
C PHE A 89 4.14 -0.16 -4.81
N ALA A 90 3.48 0.96 -4.51
CA ALA A 90 2.20 1.33 -5.10
C ALA A 90 2.26 1.48 -6.62
N LYS A 91 3.29 2.15 -7.13
CA LYS A 91 3.51 2.25 -8.57
C LYS A 91 3.77 0.89 -9.22
N ARG A 92 4.43 -0.03 -8.51
CA ARG A 92 4.65 -1.40 -8.98
C ARG A 92 3.35 -2.19 -9.00
N LEU A 93 2.55 -2.12 -7.93
CA LEU A 93 1.26 -2.79 -7.84
C LEU A 93 0.33 -2.33 -8.95
N SER A 94 0.18 -1.02 -9.17
CA SER A 94 -0.71 -0.51 -10.22
C SER A 94 -0.30 -0.97 -11.63
N LYS A 95 1.00 -1.06 -11.90
CA LYS A 95 1.51 -1.62 -13.17
C LYS A 95 1.20 -3.11 -13.32
N ASN A 96 1.36 -3.88 -12.24
CA ASN A 96 1.06 -5.31 -12.25
C ASN A 96 -0.43 -5.52 -12.50
N LEU A 97 -1.30 -4.85 -11.75
CA LEU A 97 -2.75 -4.97 -11.91
C LEU A 97 -3.20 -4.62 -13.34
N ARG A 98 -2.72 -3.51 -13.91
CA ARG A 98 -3.02 -3.14 -15.31
C ARG A 98 -2.59 -4.18 -16.34
N ARG A 99 -1.49 -4.89 -16.09
CA ARG A 99 -0.95 -5.89 -17.01
C ARG A 99 -1.77 -7.18 -17.03
N PHE A 100 -2.45 -7.48 -15.92
CA PHE A 100 -3.23 -8.71 -15.75
C PHE A 100 -4.74 -8.47 -15.66
N SER A 101 -5.18 -7.22 -15.92
CA SER A 101 -6.59 -6.84 -16.08
C SER A 101 -6.96 -6.98 -17.57
N ASP A 102 -7.10 -8.21 -18.06
CA ASP A 102 -7.75 -8.53 -19.34
C ASP A 102 -9.20 -8.96 -19.11
#